data_AF-A0ABD0NAK2-F1
#
_entry.id   AF-A0ABD0NAK2-F1
#
_cell.length_a   1.000
_cell.length_b   1.000
_cell.length_c   1.000
_cell.angle_alpha   90.00
_cell.angle_beta   90.00
_cell.angle_gamma   90.00
#
_symmetry.space_group_name_H-M   'P 1'
#
loop_
_entity.id
_entity.type
_entity.pdbx_description
1 polymer ?
#
loop_
_entity_poly.entity_id
_entity_poly.type
_entity_poly.pdbx_seq_one_letter_code
_entity_poly.pdbx_strand_id
1 'polypeptide(L)' 'ATVHIQVNDVNEYSPVFKEKSYKATVIEGKKYDSILKVEAVDADCSFQFSQICSYEIVTPDVPFTIDKD' A
#
# COMPACT_ATOMS: atom_id res chain seq x y z
N ALA A 1 41.18 -6.60 20.08
CA ALA A 1 40.76 -5.75 18.96
C ALA A 1 39.35 -6.16 18.56
N THR A 2 38.48 -5.20 18.30
CA THR A 2 37.07 -5.46 17.96
C THR A 2 36.77 -4.79 16.63
N VAL A 3 36.09 -5.48 15.74
CA VAL A 3 35.67 -4.96 14.43
C VAL A 3 34.17 -4.71 14.50
N HIS A 4 33.74 -3.51 14.13
CA HIS A 4 32.32 -3.20 13.95
C HIS A 4 31.99 -3.24 12.46
N ILE A 5 30.93 -3.98 12.12
CA ILE A 5 30.42 -4.09 10.76
C ILE A 5 29.04 -3.45 10.75
N GLN A 6 28.82 -2.57 9.78
CA GLN A 6 27.52 -1.95 9.51
C GLN A 6 27.07 -2.38 8.13
N VAL A 7 25.82 -2.84 8.03
CA VAL A 7 25.16 -3.18 6.78
C VAL A 7 24.21 -2.04 6.43
N ASN A 8 24.31 -1.52 5.21
CA ASN A 8 23.40 -0.51 4.72
C ASN A 8 22.17 -1.18 4.11
N ASP A 9 21.00 -0.63 4.40
CA ASP A 9 19.75 -1.04 3.81
C ASP A 9 19.70 -0.62 2.33
N VAL A 10 18.97 -1.38 1.52
CA VAL A 10 18.66 -1.09 0.11
C VAL A 10 17.18 -1.39 -0.11
N ASN A 11 16.54 -0.70 -1.06
CA ASN A 11 15.17 -1.02 -1.45
C ASN A 11 15.17 -2.28 -2.32
N GLU A 12 14.92 -3.43 -1.72
CA GLU A 12 14.91 -4.72 -2.42
C GLU A 12 13.55 -5.43 -2.34
N TYR A 13 12.70 -5.02 -1.41
CA TYR A 13 11.33 -5.50 -1.32
C TYR A 13 10.36 -4.56 -2.04
N SER A 14 9.26 -5.12 -2.54
CA SER A 14 8.18 -4.33 -3.11
C SER A 14 7.00 -4.35 -2.15
N PRO A 15 6.17 -3.29 -2.13
CA PRO A 15 4.97 -3.27 -1.32
C PRO A 15 4.05 -4.46 -1.60
N VAL A 16 3.60 -5.12 -0.54
CA VAL A 16 2.66 -6.25 -0.61
C VAL A 16 1.36 -5.88 0.10
N PHE A 17 0.22 -6.03 -0.57
CA PHE A 17 -1.08 -5.86 0.05
C PHE A 17 -1.28 -6.83 1.22
N LYS A 18 -1.88 -6.35 2.32
CA LYS A 18 -2.21 -7.19 3.48
C LYS A 18 -3.16 -8.32 3.12
N GLU A 19 -4.18 -8.01 2.31
CA GLU A 19 -5.15 -8.98 1.83
C GLU A 19 -4.95 -9.27 0.35
N LYS A 20 -5.12 -10.53 -0.05
CA LYS A 20 -5.08 -10.94 -1.46
C LYS A 20 -6.27 -10.43 -2.27
N SER A 21 -7.38 -10.11 -1.60
CA SER A 21 -8.59 -9.60 -2.24
C SER A 21 -9.39 -8.77 -1.24
N TYR A 22 -9.71 -7.54 -1.64
CA TYR A 22 -10.62 -6.66 -0.92
C TYR A 22 -11.98 -6.69 -1.60
N LYS A 23 -13.06 -6.87 -0.83
CA LYS A 23 -14.42 -6.95 -1.34
C LYS A 23 -15.33 -6.08 -0.51
N ALA A 24 -16.18 -5.31 -1.18
CA ALA A 24 -17.23 -4.52 -0.56
C ALA A 24 -18.49 -4.59 -1.42
N THR A 25 -19.64 -4.36 -0.78
CA THR A 25 -20.94 -4.29 -1.44
C THR A 25 -21.51 -2.90 -1.20
N VAL A 26 -21.96 -2.25 -2.26
CA VAL A 26 -22.59 -0.92 -2.21
C VAL A 26 -24.02 -1.00 -2.70
N ILE A 27 -24.86 -0.06 -2.23
CA ILE A 27 -26.25 0.05 -2.65
C ILE A 27 -26.33 1.02 -3.82
N GLU A 28 -27.04 0.62 -4.88
CA GLU A 28 -27.28 1.48 -6.04
C GLU A 28 -27.97 2.79 -5.64
N GLY A 29 -27.54 3.90 -6.26
CA GLY A 29 -28.10 5.23 -6.00
C GLY A 29 -27.64 5.88 -4.69
N LYS A 30 -26.84 5.20 -3.86
CA LYS A 30 -26.29 5.77 -2.63
C LYS A 30 -24.86 6.27 -2.85
N LYS A 31 -24.58 7.50 -2.41
CA LYS A 31 -23.21 8.05 -2.34
C LYS A 31 -22.53 7.61 -1.04
N TYR A 32 -21.25 7.28 -1.12
CA TYR A 32 -20.41 6.88 0.01
C TYR A 32 -19.16 7.76 0.01
N ASP A 33 -18.78 8.26 1.18
CA ASP A 33 -17.52 8.99 1.36
C ASP A 33 -16.32 8.03 1.40
N SER A 34 -16.54 6.80 1.89
CA SER A 34 -15.57 5.72 1.87
C SER A 34 -16.27 4.38 1.69
N ILE A 35 -15.70 3.52 0.82
CA ILE A 35 -16.23 2.19 0.51
C ILE A 35 -15.42 1.12 1.23
N LEU A 36 -14.10 1.13 1.04
CA LEU A 36 -13.14 0.23 1.67
C LEU A 36 -11.77 0.90 1.76
N LYS A 37 -10.94 0.40 2.66
CA LYS A 37 -9.54 0.79 2.78
C LYS A 37 -8.64 -0.38 2.37
N VAL A 38 -7.68 -0.11 1.50
CA VAL A 38 -6.59 -1.04 1.17
C VAL A 38 -5.35 -0.68 1.96
N GLU A 39 -4.49 -1.66 2.22
CA GLU A 39 -3.24 -1.44 2.94
C GLU A 39 -2.18 -2.37 2.40
N ALA A 40 -1.01 -1.82 2.10
CA ALA A 40 0.19 -2.56 1.75
C ALA A 40 1.27 -2.38 2.83
N VAL A 41 2.13 -3.37 2.93
CA VAL A 41 3.29 -3.40 3.82
C VAL A 41 4.51 -3.70 2.96
N ASP A 42 5.57 -2.95 3.21
CA ASP A 42 6.88 -3.21 2.63
C ASP A 42 7.80 -3.76 3.72
N ALA A 43 8.66 -4.71 3.34
CA ALA A 43 9.51 -5.47 4.24
C ALA A 43 10.95 -4.92 4.35
N ASP A 44 11.28 -3.84 3.65
CA ASP A 44 12.59 -3.18 3.78
C ASP A 44 12.84 -2.73 5.24
N CYS A 45 14.10 -2.78 5.69
CA CYS A 45 14.42 -2.58 7.10
C CYS A 45 14.36 -1.11 7.53
N SER A 46 14.68 -0.18 6.62
CA SER A 46 14.67 1.24 6.89
C SER A 46 13.30 1.85 6.71
N PHE A 47 13.03 2.91 7.49
CA PHE A 47 11.81 3.70 7.32
C PHE A 47 11.72 4.37 5.94
N GLN A 48 12.86 4.66 5.30
CA GLN A 48 12.86 5.29 3.99
C GLN A 48 12.38 4.32 2.90
N PHE A 49 12.82 3.07 2.93
CA PHE A 49 12.49 2.10 1.89
C PHE A 49 11.19 1.34 2.18
N SER A 50 10.79 1.18 3.45
CA SER A 50 9.52 0.55 3.82
C SER A 50 8.26 1.43 3.64
N GLN A 51 8.41 2.64 3.10
CA GLN A 51 7.30 3.59 2.94
C GLN A 51 6.47 3.35 1.67
N ILE A 52 5.15 3.33 1.84
CA ILE A 52 4.20 3.30 0.72
C ILE A 52 3.89 4.71 0.24
N CYS A 53 4.26 5.04 -1.00
CA CYS A 53 4.12 6.38 -1.56
C CYS A 53 2.69 6.71 -2.01
N SER A 54 2.04 5.78 -2.72
CA SER A 54 0.73 5.97 -3.33
C SER A 54 0.06 4.64 -3.66
N TYR A 55 -1.26 4.68 -3.81
CA TYR A 55 -2.05 3.61 -4.38
C TYR A 55 -2.72 4.11 -5.66
N GLU A 56 -2.96 3.22 -6.61
CA GLU A 56 -3.56 3.55 -7.90
C GLU A 56 -4.51 2.44 -8.35
N ILE A 57 -5.63 2.83 -8.96
CA ILE A 57 -6.53 1.90 -9.64
C ILE A 57 -6.08 1.79 -11.10
N VAL A 58 -5.53 0.64 -11.46
CA VAL A 58 -5.00 0.39 -12.82
C VAL A 58 -6.08 0.08 -13.86
N THR A 59 -7.30 -0.24 -13.41
CA THR A 59 -8.41 -0.55 -14.31
C THR A 59 -8.99 0.77 -14.85
N PRO A 60 -8.96 1.00 -16.18
CA PRO A 60 -9.54 2.20 -16.76
C PRO A 60 -11.06 2.20 -16.69
N ASP A 61 -11.66 3.38 -16.82
CA ASP A 61 -13.11 3.60 -16.98
C ASP A 61 -13.99 3.06 -15.83
N VAL A 62 -13.47 3.07 -14.60
CA VAL A 62 -14.26 2.70 -13.40
C VAL A 62 -14.74 3.94 -12.63
N PRO A 63 -15.94 3.89 -12.01
CA PRO A 63 -16.51 5.03 -11.27
C PRO A 63 -15.95 5.19 -9.85
N PHE A 64 -14.75 4.67 -9.58
CA PHE A 64 -14.15 4.64 -8.24
C PHE A 64 -12.83 5.39 -8.23
N THR A 65 -12.52 6.04 -7.11
CA THR A 65 -11.26 6.73 -6.85
C THR A 65 -10.60 6.14 -5.61
N ILE A 66 -9.29 6.37 -5.47
CA ILE A 66 -8.53 6.04 -4.28
C ILE A 66 -7.93 7.32 -3.71
N ASP A 67 -8.22 7.58 -2.44
CA ASP A 67 -7.76 8.77 -1.73
C ASP A 67 -6.55 8.44 -0.86
N LYS A 68 -5.72 9.46 -0.63
CA LYS A 68 -4.51 9.40 0.22
C LYS A 68 -4.85 9.97 1.60
N ASP A 69 -5.76 9.33 2.31
CA ASP A 69 -6.05 9.60 3.72
C ASP A 69 -5.12 8.84 4.67
#